data_AF-A0A1F9H7G4-F1
#
_entry.id   AF-A0A1F9H7G4-F1
#
_cell.length_a   1.000
_cell.length_b   1.000
_cell.length_c   1.000
_cell.angle_alpha   90.00
_cell.angle_beta   90.00
_cell.angle_gamma   90.00
#
_symmetry.space_group_name_H-M   'P 1'
#
loop_
_entity.id
_entity.type
_entity.pdbx_description
1 polymer ?
#
loop_
_entity_poly.entity_id
_entity_poly.type
_entity_poly.pdbx_seq_one_letter_code
_entity_poly.pdbx_strand_id
1 'polypeptide(L)'
;MTDPIGQTIVSKPLFIQKMSTIPTELDANQFLSEVMGILETGTQQNHSTEFMADQIFELTQQNPNLVSEMKFPASYLDIKMDVVNSWKIQNTKNIAEKNMPVLNMEADRKKSILENTPAIFEVAENPKADGSKPWFENHKQSQVAKYDDLIVKEAKAQNVDPDLVRAIMYMETTHGYYDKIYPFRDSILPMNINSEAWKNLGYSKQDLENPEINIHAGVMLIKRISERIKEPTVEKIATHYNALAKDKVTDYGARVGNIYHEKLWLQKKSVH
;
A
#
# COMPACT_ATOMS: atom_id res chain seq x y z
N MET A 1 -44.58 57.53 12.41
CA MET A 1 -43.57 58.37 13.07
C MET A 1 -42.29 58.22 12.28
N THR A 2 -41.79 59.31 11.70
CA THR A 2 -40.53 59.37 10.94
C THR A 2 -39.37 59.59 11.91
N ASP A 3 -38.29 58.81 11.75
CA ASP A 3 -37.01 59.02 12.42
C ASP A 3 -36.08 59.84 11.49
N PRO A 4 -35.26 60.79 11.99
CA PRO A 4 -34.71 61.90 11.20
C PRO A 4 -33.29 61.64 10.71
N ILE A 5 -33.04 60.46 10.13
CA ILE A 5 -31.84 60.20 9.33
C ILE A 5 -32.30 59.28 8.21
N GLY A 6 -32.32 59.78 6.97
CA GLY A 6 -32.85 59.07 5.80
C GLY A 6 -32.07 57.81 5.45
N GLN A 7 -32.30 56.73 6.19
CA GLN A 7 -31.88 55.38 5.85
C GLN A 7 -33.10 54.49 5.78
N THR A 8 -33.35 53.97 4.59
CA THR A 8 -34.38 52.97 4.32
C THR A 8 -34.04 51.71 5.10
N ILE A 9 -34.88 51.37 6.10
CA ILE A 9 -34.89 50.04 6.69
C ILE A 9 -35.45 49.10 5.61
N VAL A 10 -34.57 48.48 4.84
CA VAL A 10 -34.95 47.34 3.99
C VAL A 10 -35.03 46.13 4.90
N SER A 11 -36.26 45.75 5.21
CA SER A 11 -36.60 44.45 5.78
C SER A 11 -35.95 43.34 4.96
N LYS A 12 -35.13 42.51 5.60
CA LYS A 12 -34.67 41.23 5.01
C LYS A 12 -35.89 40.39 4.63
N PRO A 13 -36.05 39.99 3.35
CA PRO A 13 -36.78 38.78 3.05
C PRO A 13 -35.84 37.61 3.33
N LEU A 14 -36.20 36.82 4.33
CA LEU A 14 -35.66 35.48 4.54
C LEU A 14 -36.19 34.58 3.41
N PHE A 15 -35.45 34.43 2.32
CA PHE A 15 -35.67 33.37 1.34
C PHE A 15 -34.34 33.05 0.63
N ILE A 16 -33.51 32.22 1.27
CA ILE A 16 -32.56 31.40 0.50
C ILE A 16 -33.31 30.11 0.18
N GLN A 17 -34.02 30.13 -0.93
CA GLN A 17 -34.27 28.89 -1.65
C GLN A 17 -32.91 28.46 -2.22
N LYS A 18 -32.26 27.47 -1.60
CA LYS A 18 -31.21 26.71 -2.30
C LYS A 18 -31.91 26.03 -3.47
N MET A 19 -31.92 26.68 -4.63
CA MET A 19 -32.16 25.95 -5.86
C MET A 19 -30.94 25.06 -6.07
N SER A 20 -31.09 23.79 -5.73
CA SER A 20 -30.22 22.73 -6.26
C SER A 20 -30.51 22.64 -7.75
N THR A 21 -29.84 23.47 -8.55
CA THR A 21 -29.90 23.35 -10.00
C THR A 21 -29.02 22.17 -10.38
N ILE A 22 -29.65 21.07 -10.75
CA ILE A 22 -28.98 19.98 -11.49
C ILE A 22 -28.27 20.64 -12.66
N PRO A 23 -26.95 20.41 -12.87
CA PRO A 23 -26.24 21.02 -13.97
C PRO A 23 -26.89 20.67 -15.29
N THR A 24 -27.06 21.65 -16.17
CA THR A 24 -27.65 21.39 -17.48
C THR A 24 -26.64 20.71 -18.40
N GLU A 25 -27.12 20.05 -19.45
CA GLU A 25 -26.27 19.48 -20.50
C GLU A 25 -25.36 20.55 -21.14
N LEU A 26 -25.83 21.80 -21.19
CA LEU A 26 -25.06 22.94 -21.66
C LEU A 26 -23.87 23.26 -20.73
N ASP A 27 -24.09 23.23 -19.41
CA ASP A 27 -23.05 23.48 -18.40
C ASP A 27 -21.96 22.39 -18.44
N ALA A 28 -22.37 21.13 -18.66
CA ALA A 28 -21.44 20.01 -18.83
C ALA A 28 -20.60 20.14 -20.11
N ASN A 29 -21.22 20.52 -21.23
CA ASN A 29 -20.53 20.69 -22.51
C ASN A 29 -19.55 21.87 -22.48
N GLN A 30 -19.91 22.96 -21.79
CA GLN A 30 -19.02 24.11 -21.61
C GLN A 30 -17.79 23.73 -20.77
N PHE A 31 -17.99 23.07 -19.62
CA PHE A 31 -16.88 22.60 -18.79
C PHE A 31 -15.92 21.68 -19.56
N LEU A 32 -16.46 20.76 -20.36
CA LEU A 32 -15.64 19.87 -21.19
C LEU A 32 -14.87 20.62 -22.27
N SER A 33 -15.47 21.65 -22.89
CA SER A 33 -14.78 22.51 -23.85
C SER A 33 -13.61 23.25 -23.20
N GLU A 34 -13.75 23.70 -21.96
CA GLU A 34 -12.70 24.39 -21.22
C GLU A 34 -11.55 23.45 -20.82
N VAL A 35 -11.88 22.25 -20.33
CA VAL A 35 -10.87 21.19 -20.07
C VAL A 35 -10.11 20.84 -21.36
N MET A 36 -10.80 20.73 -22.48
CA MET A 36 -10.17 20.44 -23.77
C MET A 36 -9.28 21.58 -24.25
N GLY A 37 -9.70 22.83 -24.07
CA GLY A 37 -8.89 24.00 -24.37
C GLY A 37 -7.58 24.03 -23.57
N ILE A 38 -7.61 23.65 -22.29
CA ILE A 38 -6.41 23.56 -21.45
C ILE A 38 -5.45 22.50 -21.99
N LEU A 39 -5.96 21.32 -22.34
CA LEU A 39 -5.13 20.21 -22.86
C LEU A 39 -4.52 20.52 -24.23
N GLU A 40 -5.30 21.10 -25.14
CA GLU A 40 -4.83 21.47 -26.49
C GLU A 40 -3.78 22.59 -26.42
N THR A 41 -4.07 23.64 -25.65
CA THR A 41 -3.16 24.79 -25.50
C THR A 41 -1.88 24.37 -24.78
N GLY A 42 -2.00 23.54 -23.73
CA GLY A 42 -0.84 23.04 -23.01
C GLY A 42 0.07 22.16 -23.87
N THR A 43 -0.52 21.32 -24.73
CA THR A 43 0.25 20.50 -25.68
C THR A 43 0.93 21.35 -26.74
N GLN A 44 0.24 22.35 -27.32
CA GLN A 44 0.82 23.25 -28.32
C GLN A 44 1.95 24.12 -27.76
N GLN A 45 1.89 24.46 -26.47
CA GLN A 45 2.87 25.31 -25.80
C GLN A 45 3.97 24.52 -25.06
N ASN A 46 4.00 23.18 -25.19
CA ASN A 46 4.91 22.29 -24.45
C ASN A 46 4.90 22.52 -22.92
N HIS A 47 3.75 22.84 -22.35
CA HIS A 47 3.62 22.94 -20.90
C HIS A 47 3.78 21.57 -20.26
N SER A 48 4.28 21.53 -19.02
CA SER A 48 4.38 20.27 -18.29
C SER A 48 2.99 19.72 -18.00
N THR A 49 2.90 18.41 -17.86
CA THR A 49 1.66 17.71 -17.45
C THR A 49 1.14 18.21 -16.11
N GLU A 50 2.05 18.62 -15.22
CA GLU A 50 1.74 19.20 -13.90
C GLU A 50 1.07 20.56 -14.04
N PHE A 51 1.57 21.44 -14.90
CA PHE A 51 0.95 22.75 -15.16
C PHE A 51 -0.48 22.60 -15.70
N MET A 52 -0.69 21.70 -16.67
CA MET A 52 -2.03 21.44 -17.20
C MET A 52 -2.96 20.84 -16.13
N ALA A 53 -2.43 19.99 -15.25
CA ALA A 53 -3.20 19.40 -14.16
C ALA A 53 -3.65 20.43 -13.12
N ASP A 54 -2.80 21.40 -12.77
CA ASP A 54 -3.14 22.49 -11.85
C ASP A 54 -4.26 23.38 -12.42
N GLN A 55 -4.21 23.70 -13.72
CA GLN A 55 -5.26 24.48 -14.38
C GLN A 55 -6.61 23.74 -14.42
N ILE A 56 -6.59 22.44 -14.70
CA ILE A 56 -7.81 21.60 -14.68
C ILE A 56 -8.35 21.48 -13.26
N PHE A 57 -7.47 21.37 -12.25
CA PHE A 57 -7.87 21.29 -10.85
C PHE A 57 -8.57 22.58 -10.40
N GLU A 58 -8.01 23.75 -10.67
CA GLU A 58 -8.66 25.04 -10.38
C GLU A 58 -10.02 25.14 -11.07
N LEU A 59 -10.13 24.68 -12.32
CA LEU A 59 -11.40 24.65 -13.04
C LEU A 59 -12.43 23.71 -12.38
N THR A 60 -12.01 22.57 -11.85
CA THR A 60 -12.89 21.64 -11.11
C THR A 60 -13.38 22.23 -9.80
N GLN A 61 -12.54 22.99 -9.09
CA GLN A 61 -12.93 23.65 -7.83
C GLN A 61 -13.94 24.77 -8.05
N GLN A 62 -13.89 25.41 -9.22
CA GLN A 62 -14.86 26.41 -9.63
C GLN A 62 -16.21 25.80 -10.05
N ASN A 63 -16.25 24.48 -10.32
CA ASN A 63 -17.41 23.77 -10.87
C ASN A 63 -17.76 22.47 -10.11
N PRO A 64 -17.93 22.50 -8.78
CA PRO A 64 -18.00 21.28 -7.96
C PRO A 64 -19.23 20.40 -8.24
N ASN A 65 -20.37 20.99 -8.62
CA ASN A 65 -21.62 20.26 -8.88
C ASN A 65 -21.59 19.48 -10.21
N LEU A 66 -20.78 19.92 -11.17
CA LEU A 66 -20.62 19.26 -12.47
C LEU A 66 -19.79 17.97 -12.34
N VAL A 67 -18.76 18.00 -11.49
CA VAL A 67 -17.88 16.85 -11.23
C VAL A 67 -18.63 15.72 -10.52
N SER A 68 -19.57 16.04 -9.63
CA SER A 68 -20.33 15.04 -8.87
C SER A 68 -21.43 14.34 -9.69
N GLU A 69 -21.90 14.92 -10.81
CA GLU A 69 -23.10 14.43 -11.53
C GLU A 69 -22.84 13.94 -12.97
N MET A 70 -21.63 14.07 -13.51
CA MET A 70 -21.33 13.63 -14.90
C MET A 70 -21.48 12.12 -15.12
N LYS A 71 -22.54 11.72 -15.84
CA LYS A 71 -22.64 10.44 -16.56
C LYS A 71 -22.29 10.69 -18.03
N PHE A 72 -21.09 10.28 -18.45
CA PHE A 72 -20.60 10.50 -19.81
C PHE A 72 -21.37 9.66 -20.85
N PRO A 73 -21.76 10.22 -22.02
CA PRO A 73 -22.32 9.44 -23.13
C PRO A 73 -21.27 8.51 -23.75
N ALA A 74 -21.65 7.26 -24.01
CA ALA A 74 -20.78 6.16 -24.46
C ALA A 74 -19.88 6.49 -25.68
N SER A 75 -20.32 7.35 -26.59
CA SER A 75 -19.58 7.69 -27.82
C SER A 75 -18.37 8.63 -27.61
N TYR A 76 -18.24 9.25 -26.43
CA TYR A 76 -17.08 10.07 -26.07
C TYR A 76 -16.02 9.29 -25.25
N LEU A 77 -16.30 8.03 -24.90
CA LEU A 77 -15.46 7.23 -23.99
C LEU A 77 -14.22 6.60 -24.66
N ASP A 78 -14.24 6.29 -25.95
CA ASP A 78 -13.26 5.35 -26.52
C ASP A 78 -11.84 5.91 -26.76
N ILE A 79 -11.64 7.23 -26.75
CA ILE A 79 -10.30 7.83 -27.03
C ILE A 79 -9.68 8.49 -25.78
N LYS A 80 -10.44 8.67 -24.68
CA LYS A 80 -9.98 9.43 -23.49
C LYS A 80 -10.19 8.72 -22.16
N MET A 81 -10.73 7.49 -22.14
CA MET A 81 -10.88 6.77 -20.87
C MET A 81 -9.54 6.33 -20.29
N ASP A 82 -8.57 5.96 -21.11
CA ASP A 82 -7.26 5.53 -20.59
C ASP A 82 -6.50 6.68 -19.94
N VAL A 83 -6.55 7.88 -20.51
CA VAL A 83 -5.89 9.07 -19.94
C VAL A 83 -6.62 9.56 -18.69
N VAL A 84 -7.96 9.64 -18.71
CA VAL A 84 -8.75 10.08 -17.55
C VAL A 84 -8.74 9.04 -16.42
N ASN A 85 -8.75 7.75 -16.73
CA ASN A 85 -8.63 6.68 -15.73
C ASN A 85 -7.21 6.62 -15.18
N SER A 86 -6.17 6.74 -16.01
CA SER A 86 -4.79 6.80 -15.53
C SER A 86 -4.57 8.03 -14.65
N TRP A 87 -5.12 9.18 -15.02
CA TRP A 87 -5.09 10.40 -14.20
C TRP A 87 -5.86 10.24 -12.90
N LYS A 88 -7.09 9.71 -12.91
CA LYS A 88 -7.86 9.43 -11.68
C LYS A 88 -7.10 8.45 -10.78
N ILE A 89 -6.55 7.36 -11.31
CA ILE A 89 -5.79 6.39 -10.53
C ILE A 89 -4.53 7.02 -9.93
N GLN A 90 -3.77 7.78 -10.72
CA GLN A 90 -2.54 8.42 -10.25
C GLN A 90 -2.81 9.54 -9.23
N ASN A 91 -3.82 10.40 -9.45
CA ASN A 91 -4.15 11.47 -8.51
C ASN A 91 -4.80 10.95 -7.23
N THR A 92 -5.66 9.94 -7.30
CA THR A 92 -6.24 9.33 -6.09
C THR A 92 -5.16 8.64 -5.26
N LYS A 93 -4.19 7.98 -5.92
CA LYS A 93 -3.02 7.38 -5.26
C LYS A 93 -2.12 8.46 -4.64
N ASN A 94 -1.81 9.54 -5.35
CA ASN A 94 -0.99 10.65 -4.86
C ASN A 94 -1.64 11.41 -3.70
N ILE A 95 -2.96 11.64 -3.73
CA ILE A 95 -3.71 12.30 -2.64
C ILE A 95 -3.82 11.39 -1.42
N ALA A 96 -4.02 10.07 -1.63
CA ALA A 96 -4.00 9.10 -0.55
C ALA A 96 -2.62 9.01 0.10
N GLU A 97 -1.54 8.95 -0.69
CA GLU A 97 -0.16 8.93 -0.19
C GLU A 97 0.22 10.21 0.56
N LYS A 98 -0.23 11.38 0.10
CA LYS A 98 0.04 12.67 0.76
C LYS A 98 -0.65 12.83 2.13
N ASN A 99 -1.72 12.08 2.40
CA ASN A 99 -2.50 12.15 3.64
C ASN A 99 -2.33 10.92 4.55
N MET A 100 -1.49 9.94 4.20
CA MET A 100 -1.24 8.79 5.06
C MET A 100 -0.42 9.19 6.29
N PRO A 101 -0.77 8.71 7.49
CA PRO A 101 0.02 8.95 8.68
C PRO A 101 1.37 8.23 8.55
N VAL A 102 2.46 8.94 8.87
CA VAL A 102 3.78 8.34 9.03
C VAL A 102 3.87 7.74 10.43
N LEU A 103 4.06 6.42 10.52
CA LEU A 103 4.12 5.68 11.78
C LEU A 103 5.54 5.19 12.03
N ASN A 104 6.15 5.70 13.11
CA ASN A 104 7.54 5.36 13.49
C ASN A 104 7.66 4.56 14.78
N MET A 105 6.55 4.34 15.49
CA MET A 105 6.51 3.52 16.70
C MET A 105 6.02 2.11 16.38
N GLU A 106 6.67 1.09 16.99
CA GLU A 106 6.31 -0.33 16.83
C GLU A 106 4.82 -0.60 17.09
N ALA A 107 4.28 -0.04 18.17
CA ALA A 107 2.89 -0.25 18.56
C ALA A 107 1.91 0.27 17.49
N ASP A 108 2.16 1.44 16.91
CA ASP A 108 1.31 2.04 15.89
C ASP A 108 1.42 1.30 14.55
N ARG A 109 2.65 0.91 14.16
CA ARG A 109 2.87 0.07 12.98
C ARG A 109 2.13 -1.25 13.09
N LYS A 110 2.24 -1.92 14.24
CA LYS A 110 1.55 -3.19 14.52
C LYS A 110 0.04 -3.03 14.47
N LYS A 111 -0.50 -1.98 15.09
CA LYS A 111 -1.93 -1.66 15.05
C LYS A 111 -2.40 -1.47 13.60
N SER A 112 -1.66 -0.68 12.82
CA SER A 112 -1.98 -0.44 11.41
C SER A 112 -1.98 -1.72 10.56
N ILE A 113 -1.04 -2.64 10.80
CA ILE A 113 -1.02 -3.95 10.14
C ILE A 113 -2.24 -4.79 10.56
N LEU A 114 -2.56 -4.86 11.85
CA LEU A 114 -3.69 -5.66 12.36
C LEU A 114 -5.03 -5.16 11.81
N GLU A 115 -5.26 -3.85 11.88
CA GLU A 115 -6.51 -3.20 11.46
C GLU A 115 -6.57 -2.94 9.94
N ASN A 116 -5.49 -3.26 9.24
CA ASN A 116 -5.31 -2.98 7.82
C ASN A 116 -5.58 -1.50 7.44
N THR A 117 -5.16 -0.55 8.27
CA THR A 117 -5.32 0.90 7.99
C THR A 117 -4.15 1.45 7.16
N PRO A 118 -4.38 2.38 6.21
CA PRO A 118 -3.30 3.00 5.44
C PRO A 118 -2.31 3.76 6.33
N ALA A 119 -1.01 3.61 6.06
CA ALA A 119 0.08 4.28 6.77
C ALA A 119 1.38 4.24 5.96
N ILE A 120 2.33 5.10 6.32
CA ILE A 120 3.70 5.08 5.78
C ILE A 120 4.67 4.67 6.89
N PHE A 121 5.49 3.68 6.61
CA PHE A 121 6.59 3.19 7.45
C PHE A 121 7.90 3.59 6.79
N GLU A 122 8.71 4.36 7.51
CA GLU A 122 10.05 4.72 7.05
C GLU A 122 11.07 3.71 7.57
N VAL A 123 11.77 3.09 6.61
CA VAL A 123 12.89 2.18 6.84
C VAL A 123 14.03 2.63 5.95
N ALA A 124 15.07 3.20 6.55
CA ALA A 124 16.23 3.67 5.84
C ALA A 124 17.19 2.52 5.49
N GLU A 125 17.99 2.72 4.45
CA GLU A 125 19.08 1.81 4.13
C GLU A 125 20.12 1.78 5.26
N ASN A 126 20.80 0.63 5.40
CA ASN A 126 21.89 0.46 6.36
C ASN A 126 23.10 -0.19 5.67
N PRO A 127 24.10 0.59 5.25
CA PRO A 127 25.28 0.04 4.57
C PRO A 127 26.15 -0.84 5.49
N LYS A 128 25.85 -0.90 6.79
CA LYS A 128 26.53 -1.76 7.76
C LYS A 128 25.78 -3.06 8.05
N ALA A 129 24.57 -3.25 7.51
CA ALA A 129 23.85 -4.50 7.68
C ALA A 129 24.59 -5.64 6.98
N ASP A 130 24.78 -6.75 7.68
CA ASP A 130 25.47 -7.92 7.15
C ASP A 130 24.46 -8.98 6.67
N GLY A 131 24.42 -9.20 5.35
CA GLY A 131 23.62 -10.27 4.75
C GLY A 131 24.37 -11.60 4.58
N SER A 132 25.59 -11.71 5.10
CA SER A 132 26.39 -12.93 5.00
C SER A 132 25.68 -14.11 5.66
N LYS A 133 25.94 -15.31 5.15
CA LYS A 133 25.34 -16.53 5.70
C LYS A 133 25.88 -16.76 7.11
N PRO A 134 25.02 -16.78 8.16
CA PRO A 134 25.50 -17.10 9.49
C PRO A 134 25.94 -18.56 9.55
N TRP A 135 26.95 -18.85 10.37
CA TRP A 135 27.54 -20.20 10.53
C TRP A 135 26.51 -21.28 10.90
N PHE A 136 25.38 -20.83 11.45
CA PHE A 136 24.32 -21.62 12.02
C PHE A 136 23.09 -21.73 11.09
N GLU A 137 23.16 -21.23 9.85
CA GLU A 137 22.10 -21.45 8.85
C GLU A 137 22.22 -22.85 8.22
N ASN A 138 21.17 -23.67 8.36
CA ASN A 138 21.13 -25.02 7.79
C ASN A 138 20.16 -25.14 6.61
N HIS A 139 20.69 -24.98 5.40
CA HIS A 139 19.95 -25.13 4.14
C HIS A 139 19.11 -26.41 4.06
N LYS A 140 19.58 -27.54 4.63
CA LYS A 140 18.87 -28.83 4.57
C LYS A 140 17.51 -28.82 5.28
N GLN A 141 17.23 -27.79 6.10
CA GLN A 141 15.97 -27.61 6.81
C GLN A 141 14.98 -26.69 6.10
N SER A 142 15.39 -26.07 4.98
CA SER A 142 14.49 -25.26 4.18
C SER A 142 13.23 -26.04 3.83
N GLN A 143 12.08 -25.45 4.13
CA GLN A 143 10.77 -26.05 3.78
C GLN A 143 10.20 -25.47 2.48
N VAL A 144 10.93 -24.58 1.79
CA VAL A 144 10.47 -23.92 0.56
C VAL A 144 10.07 -24.95 -0.50
N ALA A 145 10.95 -25.90 -0.80
CA ALA A 145 10.65 -26.93 -1.80
C ALA A 145 9.45 -27.83 -1.42
N LYS A 146 9.18 -28.00 -0.11
CA LYS A 146 8.03 -28.77 0.37
C LYS A 146 6.71 -28.05 0.13
N TYR A 147 6.71 -26.71 0.21
CA TYR A 147 5.49 -25.89 0.17
C TYR A 147 5.43 -24.95 -1.04
N ASP A 148 6.25 -25.16 -2.07
CA ASP A 148 6.38 -24.23 -3.20
C ASP A 148 5.04 -23.95 -3.90
N ASP A 149 4.26 -25.00 -4.16
CA ASP A 149 2.94 -24.87 -4.79
C ASP A 149 1.98 -24.00 -3.95
N LEU A 150 2.01 -24.17 -2.62
CA LEU A 150 1.21 -23.35 -1.69
C LEU A 150 1.71 -21.90 -1.63
N ILE A 151 3.02 -21.69 -1.62
CA ILE A 151 3.63 -20.36 -1.67
C ILE A 151 3.16 -19.64 -2.93
N VAL A 152 3.26 -20.28 -4.10
CA VAL A 152 2.86 -19.68 -5.38
C VAL A 152 1.37 -19.39 -5.41
N LYS A 153 0.53 -20.32 -4.92
CA LYS A 153 -0.93 -20.14 -4.83
C LYS A 153 -1.27 -18.91 -3.98
N GLU A 154 -0.79 -18.85 -2.74
CA GLU A 154 -1.14 -17.79 -1.80
C GLU A 154 -0.55 -16.43 -2.20
N ALA A 155 0.71 -16.40 -2.65
CA ALA A 155 1.34 -15.19 -3.14
C ALA A 155 0.57 -14.58 -4.32
N LYS A 156 0.16 -15.40 -5.30
CA LYS A 156 -0.68 -14.95 -6.42
C LYS A 156 -2.04 -14.45 -5.95
N ALA A 157 -2.70 -15.18 -5.06
CA ALA A 157 -4.01 -14.80 -4.54
C ALA A 157 -4.01 -13.45 -3.82
N GLN A 158 -2.90 -13.11 -3.16
CA GLN A 158 -2.75 -11.87 -2.38
C GLN A 158 -1.92 -10.79 -3.10
N ASN A 159 -1.55 -11.02 -4.37
CA ASN A 159 -0.71 -10.14 -5.17
C ASN A 159 0.62 -9.75 -4.46
N VAL A 160 1.33 -10.77 -3.99
CA VAL A 160 2.66 -10.69 -3.38
C VAL A 160 3.66 -11.43 -4.27
N ASP A 161 4.90 -10.97 -4.31
CA ASP A 161 5.96 -11.69 -5.01
C ASP A 161 6.25 -13.05 -4.34
N PRO A 162 6.05 -14.19 -5.04
CA PRO A 162 6.35 -15.50 -4.47
C PRO A 162 7.82 -15.69 -4.10
N ASP A 163 8.77 -15.03 -4.78
CA ASP A 163 10.20 -15.15 -4.45
C ASP A 163 10.52 -14.47 -3.09
N LEU A 164 9.79 -13.41 -2.72
CA LEU A 164 9.90 -12.79 -1.40
C LEU A 164 9.39 -13.73 -0.30
N VAL A 165 8.25 -14.41 -0.56
CA VAL A 165 7.69 -15.40 0.38
C VAL A 165 8.65 -16.58 0.55
N ARG A 166 9.25 -17.07 -0.55
CA ARG A 166 10.29 -18.11 -0.50
C ARG A 166 11.49 -17.67 0.32
N ALA A 167 11.97 -16.45 0.13
CA ALA A 167 13.13 -15.93 0.83
C ALA A 167 12.89 -15.84 2.35
N ILE A 168 11.73 -15.32 2.76
CA ILE A 168 11.33 -15.26 4.17
C ILE A 168 11.16 -16.67 4.75
N MET A 169 10.41 -17.56 4.09
CA MET A 169 10.25 -18.95 4.57
C MET A 169 11.59 -19.66 4.70
N TYR A 170 12.50 -19.47 3.74
CA TYR A 170 13.85 -20.02 3.79
C TYR A 170 14.58 -19.53 5.04
N MET A 171 14.58 -18.22 5.29
CA MET A 171 15.21 -17.63 6.48
C MET A 171 14.65 -18.25 7.76
N GLU A 172 13.33 -18.28 7.90
CA GLU A 172 12.65 -18.81 9.08
C GLU A 172 12.95 -20.30 9.33
N THR A 173 12.93 -21.12 8.27
CA THR A 173 13.05 -22.57 8.41
C THR A 173 14.49 -23.07 8.54
N THR A 174 15.46 -22.33 8.00
CA THR A 174 16.89 -22.69 8.07
C THR A 174 17.58 -22.17 9.34
N HIS A 175 16.98 -21.20 10.02
CA HIS A 175 17.45 -20.65 11.31
C HIS A 175 16.62 -21.17 12.50
N GLY A 176 15.37 -21.60 12.27
CA GLY A 176 14.43 -22.03 13.32
C GLY A 176 14.79 -23.33 14.05
N TYR A 177 15.88 -24.02 13.73
CA TYR A 177 16.27 -25.24 14.47
C TYR A 177 16.94 -24.97 15.82
N TYR A 178 17.58 -23.81 15.99
CA TYR A 178 18.01 -23.39 17.33
C TYR A 178 16.82 -23.03 18.21
N ASP A 179 15.73 -22.56 17.59
CA ASP A 179 14.50 -22.22 18.30
C ASP A 179 13.72 -23.44 18.80
N LYS A 180 13.96 -24.64 18.23
CA LYS A 180 13.36 -25.91 18.71
C LYS A 180 13.84 -26.35 20.10
N ILE A 181 14.87 -25.71 20.65
CA ILE A 181 15.41 -26.02 21.99
C ILE A 181 14.64 -25.26 23.09
N TYR A 182 13.76 -24.31 22.74
CA TYR A 182 12.96 -23.52 23.70
C TYR A 182 11.45 -23.81 23.59
N PRO A 183 10.87 -24.64 24.48
CA PRO A 183 9.50 -25.16 24.38
C PRO A 183 8.37 -24.14 24.63
N PHE A 184 8.68 -22.86 24.83
CA PHE A 184 7.72 -21.82 25.22
C PHE A 184 7.42 -20.78 24.13
N ARG A 185 7.72 -21.07 22.86
CA ARG A 185 7.46 -20.12 21.78
C ARG A 185 6.11 -20.35 21.13
N ASP A 186 5.36 -19.26 21.00
CA ASP A 186 4.10 -19.16 20.27
C ASP A 186 4.31 -18.91 18.77
N SER A 187 5.56 -18.93 18.28
CA SER A 187 5.89 -18.80 16.86
C SER A 187 5.84 -20.15 16.15
N ILE A 188 5.07 -20.22 15.07
CA ILE A 188 4.76 -21.47 14.36
C ILE A 188 5.28 -21.41 12.92
N LEU A 189 6.10 -22.40 12.57
CA LEU A 189 6.61 -22.63 11.21
C LEU A 189 5.49 -23.08 10.25
N PRO A 190 5.63 -22.90 8.92
CA PRO A 190 6.84 -22.52 8.18
C PRO A 190 7.16 -21.01 8.12
N MET A 191 6.20 -20.12 8.35
CA MET A 191 6.42 -18.67 8.27
C MET A 191 6.80 -18.03 9.62
N ASN A 192 6.94 -18.84 10.68
CA ASN A 192 7.32 -18.43 12.04
C ASN A 192 6.37 -17.39 12.67
N ILE A 193 5.06 -17.52 12.41
CA ILE A 193 4.03 -16.60 12.89
C ILE A 193 3.81 -16.79 14.39
N ASN A 194 4.01 -15.73 15.17
CA ASN A 194 3.75 -15.72 16.61
C ASN A 194 2.25 -15.51 16.92
N SER A 195 1.58 -16.55 17.43
CA SER A 195 0.13 -16.52 17.66
C SER A 195 -0.30 -15.49 18.71
N GLU A 196 0.52 -15.23 19.74
CA GLU A 196 0.18 -14.23 20.76
C GLU A 196 0.42 -12.81 20.25
N ALA A 197 1.55 -12.57 19.58
CA ALA A 197 1.86 -11.27 19.00
C ALA A 197 0.82 -10.89 17.94
N TRP A 198 0.29 -11.86 17.19
CA TRP A 198 -0.63 -11.63 16.07
C TRP A 198 -2.06 -12.13 16.33
N LYS A 199 -2.46 -12.33 17.60
CA LYS A 199 -3.76 -12.91 17.97
C LYS A 199 -4.99 -12.22 17.37
N ASN A 200 -4.88 -10.93 17.06
CA ASN A 200 -5.96 -10.14 16.46
C ASN A 200 -6.04 -10.26 14.93
N LEU A 201 -5.22 -11.10 14.28
CA LEU A 201 -5.36 -11.43 12.85
C LEU A 201 -6.53 -12.38 12.56
N GLY A 202 -7.09 -13.01 13.59
CA GLY A 202 -8.21 -13.95 13.44
C GLY A 202 -7.81 -15.42 13.30
N TYR A 203 -6.56 -15.77 13.62
CA TYR A 203 -6.10 -17.17 13.66
C TYR A 203 -5.78 -17.57 15.09
N SER A 204 -6.30 -18.73 15.51
CA SER A 204 -5.85 -19.38 16.73
C SER A 204 -4.46 -19.99 16.56
N LYS A 205 -3.84 -20.37 17.68
CA LYS A 205 -2.58 -21.12 17.66
C LYS A 205 -2.73 -22.42 16.87
N GLN A 206 -3.84 -23.13 17.05
CA GLN A 206 -4.16 -24.39 16.38
C GLN A 206 -4.35 -24.20 14.87
N ASP A 207 -4.97 -23.10 14.44
CA ASP A 207 -5.09 -22.79 13.01
C ASP A 207 -3.72 -22.64 12.37
N LEU A 208 -2.79 -21.95 13.05
CA LEU A 208 -1.43 -21.69 12.56
C LEU A 208 -0.53 -22.94 12.55
N GLU A 209 -0.92 -24.05 13.21
CA GLU A 209 -0.25 -25.35 13.08
C GLU A 209 -0.53 -26.02 11.72
N ASN A 210 -1.59 -25.62 11.02
CA ASN A 210 -1.83 -26.02 9.63
C ASN A 210 -0.91 -25.20 8.70
N PRO A 211 -0.02 -25.85 7.92
CA PRO A 211 0.91 -25.14 7.03
C PRO A 211 0.23 -24.26 5.99
N GLU A 212 -0.94 -24.63 5.46
CA GLU A 212 -1.66 -23.81 4.48
C GLU A 212 -2.14 -22.50 5.10
N ILE A 213 -2.74 -22.58 6.30
CA ILE A 213 -3.19 -21.39 7.04
C ILE A 213 -1.99 -20.53 7.48
N ASN A 214 -0.92 -21.16 7.95
CA ASN A 214 0.31 -20.46 8.35
C ASN A 214 0.94 -19.68 7.18
N ILE A 215 1.03 -20.30 6.01
CA ILE A 215 1.53 -19.66 4.79
C ILE A 215 0.60 -18.52 4.37
N HIS A 216 -0.71 -18.75 4.34
CA HIS A 216 -1.69 -17.72 4.03
C HIS A 216 -1.54 -16.49 4.95
N ALA A 217 -1.44 -16.71 6.27
CA ALA A 217 -1.25 -15.64 7.26
C ALA A 217 0.10 -14.92 7.09
N GLY A 218 1.18 -15.66 6.81
CA GLY A 218 2.50 -15.09 6.54
C GLY A 218 2.52 -14.22 5.28
N VAL A 219 1.90 -14.67 4.19
CA VAL A 219 1.74 -13.87 2.96
C VAL A 219 0.92 -12.61 3.23
N MET A 220 -0.13 -12.70 4.04
CA MET A 220 -0.93 -11.55 4.44
C MET A 220 -0.12 -10.51 5.21
N LEU A 221 0.73 -10.94 6.15
CA LEU A 221 1.63 -10.03 6.86
C LEU A 221 2.63 -9.36 5.92
N ILE A 222 3.26 -10.12 5.03
CA ILE A 222 4.17 -9.57 4.01
C ILE A 222 3.45 -8.51 3.17
N LYS A 223 2.23 -8.82 2.71
CA LYS A 223 1.41 -7.89 1.93
C LYS A 223 1.17 -6.59 2.69
N ARG A 224 0.65 -6.69 3.92
CA ARG A 224 0.31 -5.50 4.73
C ARG A 224 1.54 -4.70 5.11
N ILE A 225 2.68 -5.33 5.38
CA ILE A 225 3.95 -4.62 5.61
C ILE A 225 4.40 -3.90 4.33
N SER A 226 4.40 -4.61 3.20
CA SER A 226 4.89 -4.07 1.92
C SER A 226 4.12 -2.84 1.44
N GLU A 227 2.80 -2.80 1.66
CA GLU A 227 1.94 -1.67 1.29
C GLU A 227 2.17 -0.42 2.12
N ARG A 228 2.82 -0.56 3.28
CA ARG A 228 3.06 0.55 4.21
C ARG A 228 4.49 1.05 4.14
N ILE A 229 5.45 0.27 3.65
CA ILE A 229 6.84 0.71 3.55
C ILE A 229 7.00 1.73 2.41
N LYS A 230 7.61 2.87 2.71
CA LYS A 230 8.03 3.84 1.69
C LYS A 230 9.16 3.24 0.84
N GLU A 231 8.96 3.23 -0.49
CA GLU A 231 9.90 2.66 -1.45
C GLU A 231 10.33 1.24 -1.04
N PRO A 232 9.38 0.28 -1.08
CA PRO A 232 9.59 -1.03 -0.51
C PRO A 232 10.67 -1.80 -1.27
N THR A 233 11.63 -2.33 -0.52
CA THR A 233 12.62 -3.31 -0.98
C THR A 233 12.46 -4.59 -0.19
N VAL A 234 13.02 -5.69 -0.68
CA VAL A 234 13.01 -7.00 0.01
C VAL A 234 13.58 -6.86 1.43
N GLU A 235 14.69 -6.15 1.57
CA GLU A 235 15.43 -5.96 2.81
C GLU A 235 14.63 -5.15 3.83
N LYS A 236 13.95 -4.08 3.39
CA LYS A 236 13.08 -3.26 4.26
C LYS A 236 11.86 -4.06 4.71
N ILE A 237 11.21 -4.79 3.80
CA ILE A 237 10.04 -5.63 4.12
C ILE A 237 10.44 -6.71 5.13
N ALA A 238 11.52 -7.44 4.87
CA ALA A 238 12.02 -8.48 5.75
C ALA A 238 12.44 -7.94 7.12
N THR A 239 13.04 -6.74 7.17
CA THR A 239 13.37 -6.06 8.43
C THR A 239 12.12 -5.88 9.30
N HIS A 240 11.01 -5.42 8.74
CA HIS A 240 9.76 -5.22 9.48
C HIS A 240 8.96 -6.50 9.71
N TYR A 241 9.10 -7.50 8.85
CA TYR A 241 8.59 -8.84 9.10
C TYR A 241 9.18 -9.42 10.39
N ASN A 242 10.49 -9.22 10.60
CA ASN A 242 11.19 -9.67 11.79
C ASN A 242 10.98 -8.75 13.01
N ALA A 243 11.04 -7.43 12.82
CA ALA A 243 10.96 -6.46 13.91
C ALA A 243 10.43 -5.08 13.46
N LEU A 244 9.20 -4.77 13.88
CA LEU A 244 8.51 -3.52 13.52
C LEU A 244 9.11 -2.25 14.15
N ALA A 245 9.89 -2.39 15.23
CA ALA A 245 10.57 -1.26 15.89
C ALA A 245 11.75 -0.70 15.10
N LYS A 246 12.21 -1.38 14.05
CA LYS A 246 13.41 -1.00 13.31
C LYS A 246 13.12 0.14 12.34
N ASP A 247 14.00 1.11 12.27
CA ASP A 247 13.95 2.26 11.36
C ASP A 247 15.01 2.16 10.25
N LYS A 248 15.83 1.12 10.27
CA LYS A 248 16.91 0.84 9.33
C LYS A 248 16.97 -0.65 9.01
N VAL A 249 17.41 -0.99 7.79
CA VAL A 249 17.66 -2.39 7.39
C VAL A 249 18.57 -3.08 8.42
N THR A 250 18.15 -4.27 8.86
CA THR A 250 18.90 -5.12 9.80
C THR A 250 19.66 -6.22 9.07
N ASP A 251 20.54 -6.93 9.79
CA ASP A 251 21.22 -8.13 9.26
C ASP A 251 20.21 -9.20 8.81
N TYR A 252 19.09 -9.35 9.52
CA TYR A 252 17.99 -10.21 9.07
C TYR A 252 17.46 -9.75 7.71
N GLY A 253 17.16 -8.45 7.56
CA GLY A 253 16.67 -7.89 6.30
C GLY A 253 17.67 -8.07 5.16
N ALA A 254 18.94 -7.74 5.40
CA ALA A 254 20.02 -7.94 4.44
C ALA A 254 20.21 -9.41 4.06
N ARG A 255 20.09 -10.34 5.02
CA ARG A 255 20.19 -11.78 4.76
C ARG A 255 19.04 -12.28 3.88
N VAL A 256 17.81 -11.86 4.16
CA VAL A 256 16.66 -12.18 3.29
C VAL A 256 16.84 -11.60 1.90
N GLY A 257 17.38 -10.37 1.78
CA GLY A 257 17.79 -9.79 0.50
C GLY A 257 18.72 -10.71 -0.27
N ASN A 258 19.82 -11.15 0.35
CA ASN A 258 20.75 -12.09 -0.29
C ASN A 258 20.09 -13.43 -0.67
N ILE A 259 19.25 -13.99 0.21
CA ILE A 259 18.49 -15.21 -0.08
C ILE A 259 17.61 -15.02 -1.33
N TYR A 260 16.94 -13.87 -1.44
CA TYR A 260 16.08 -13.50 -2.56
C TYR A 260 16.86 -13.34 -3.86
N HIS A 261 17.90 -12.50 -3.87
CA HIS A 261 18.67 -12.16 -5.07
C HIS A 261 19.43 -13.38 -5.62
N GLU A 262 19.98 -14.22 -4.74
CA GLU A 262 20.72 -15.42 -5.12
C GLU A 262 19.83 -16.66 -5.27
N LYS A 263 18.53 -16.55 -4.94
CA LYS A 263 17.55 -17.66 -4.95
C LYS A 263 18.07 -18.88 -4.20
N LEU A 264 18.55 -18.69 -2.97
CA LEU A 264 19.28 -19.71 -2.21
C LEU A 264 18.47 -20.99 -1.94
N TRP A 265 17.13 -20.93 -2.01
CA TRP A 265 16.25 -22.11 -1.94
C TRP A 265 16.40 -23.07 -3.13
N LEU A 266 17.01 -22.65 -4.24
CA LEU A 266 17.30 -23.50 -5.40
C LEU A 266 18.63 -24.25 -5.28
N GLN A 267 19.49 -23.87 -4.33
CA GLN A 267 20.75 -24.60 -4.13
C GLN A 267 20.44 -26.04 -3.76
N LYS A 268 21.05 -27.00 -4.45
CA LYS A 268 20.86 -28.42 -4.11
C LYS A 268 21.50 -28.69 -2.75
N LYS A 269 20.95 -29.66 -1.99
CA LYS A 269 21.58 -30.23 -0.79
C LYS A 269 23.04 -30.57 -1.13
N SER A 270 23.98 -29.71 -0.77
CA SER A 270 25.41 -30.03 -0.84
C SER A 270 25.65 -31.11 0.20
N VAL A 271 25.92 -32.31 -0.30
CA VAL A 271 26.39 -33.43 0.49
C VAL A 271 27.85 -33.14 0.78
N HIS A 272 28.11 -32.64 1.98
CA HIS A 272 29.37 -32.86 2.69
C HIS A 272 29.04 -33.79 3.84
#